data_AF-A0A8C5GTG7-F1
#
_entry.id   AF-A0A8C5GTG7-F1
#
_cell.length_a   1.000
_cell.length_b   1.000
_cell.length_c   1.000
_cell.angle_alpha   90.00
_cell.angle_beta   90.00
_cell.angle_gamma   90.00
#
_symmetry.space_group_name_H-M   'P 1'
#
loop_
_entity.id
_entity.type
_entity.pdbx_description
1 polymer ?
#
loop_
_entity_poly.entity_id
_entity_poly.type
_entity_poly.pdbx_seq_one_letter_code
_entity_poly.pdbx_strand_id
1 'polypeptide(L)'
;MQFIKNRTSGAGMPRNSTMSGFGGSEKIKDTRPLHDKSFVQQCIRQLHEFLTEQGFPGIPHCFYKCGLKSLKSPHTWPQALGALMWLIDAVKKQELLFSDFSGDSDNIEEGPEYNKLFLDYTAETYSKFMQGNDIFEDEDDSFLTRLKKLYNVDDALLASMEEKYRILSDEVERLEKDNKTDRLMTTRMEKVKLQADLQKLHSYRSSLDSFKAKLESRDSELKDELETNLNLLETLKHERDELQHLLQNQKFTPADVERINREKRELQQTISSLTKSHEDAEQHKWNEEIALAKVKEKAELKLTEYHKLARKLKLIPLSAENACGHDFEIRPFEFGNALMVQQKSQIQIKLRKLISDVEEEISRCSNMKLSLEESCEQVNSNIMDKSNDLKQLREQIRKLDERLDSEMQELAREEQDWAEEMESADNHRKLLEKKVNFGYDEVVQQLKAAQQQYHLVLQETNEERRTVANNLASVFTTAANHLSITEVTLLFVRNHSKN
;
A
#
# COMPACT_ATOMS: atom_id res chain seq x y z
N MET A 1 -13.27 57.76 -0.08
CA MET A 1 -13.16 57.80 1.39
C MET A 1 -11.82 58.44 1.72
N GLN A 2 -11.63 59.75 1.65
CA GLN A 2 -12.43 60.82 2.28
C GLN A 2 -12.74 60.45 3.73
N PHE A 3 -12.18 61.18 4.68
CA PHE A 3 -12.81 62.35 5.29
C PHE A 3 -11.80 62.84 6.34
N ILE A 4 -11.14 63.97 6.13
CA ILE A 4 -11.68 65.28 6.48
C ILE A 4 -12.24 65.25 7.89
N LYS A 5 -11.55 65.98 8.77
CA LYS A 5 -12.11 66.63 9.95
C LYS A 5 -13.54 67.07 9.66
N ASN A 6 -14.49 66.30 10.18
CA ASN A 6 -15.84 66.75 10.41
C ASN A 6 -16.03 66.71 11.92
N ARG A 7 -16.75 67.63 12.55
CA ARG A 7 -17.26 68.98 12.24
C ARG A 7 -18.16 69.26 13.44
N THR A 8 -18.57 70.52 13.57
CA THR A 8 -19.88 70.93 14.10
C THR A 8 -20.06 70.79 15.62
N SER A 9 -20.72 71.71 16.31
CA SER A 9 -21.60 72.82 15.88
C SER A 9 -21.99 73.58 17.14
N GLY A 10 -22.08 74.90 17.06
CA GLY A 10 -23.38 75.60 17.05
C GLY A 10 -23.40 76.53 18.27
N ALA A 11 -23.99 77.71 18.29
CA ALA A 11 -25.01 78.39 17.48
C ALA A 11 -24.80 79.91 17.69
N GLY A 12 -25.37 80.86 16.96
CA GLY A 12 -26.31 80.85 15.84
C GLY A 12 -26.79 82.28 15.55
N MET A 13 -27.06 82.55 14.27
CA MET A 13 -28.14 83.40 13.70
C MET A 13 -28.18 84.93 14.02
N PRO A 14 -28.96 85.77 13.29
CA PRO A 14 -29.38 85.75 11.86
C PRO A 14 -29.50 87.16 11.18
N ARG A 15 -29.78 87.15 9.84
CA ARG A 15 -30.75 88.00 9.07
C ARG A 15 -30.50 89.53 8.95
N ASN A 16 -30.89 90.28 7.90
CA ASN A 16 -31.94 90.20 6.86
C ASN A 16 -31.62 91.28 5.78
N SER A 17 -31.77 91.04 4.46
CA SER A 17 -32.93 91.35 3.57
C SER A 17 -33.29 92.86 3.50
N THR A 18 -33.65 93.52 2.38
CA THR A 18 -34.54 93.18 1.25
C THR A 18 -34.59 94.37 0.26
N MET A 19 -35.26 94.17 -0.90
CA MET A 19 -36.08 95.13 -1.66
C MET A 19 -35.36 95.91 -2.79
N SER A 20 -35.87 96.11 -4.02
CA SER A 20 -36.99 95.57 -4.81
C SER A 20 -36.77 96.03 -6.26
N GLY A 21 -37.38 95.32 -7.22
CA GLY A 21 -37.31 95.67 -8.64
C GLY A 21 -38.33 96.73 -9.11
N PHE A 22 -38.16 97.03 -10.41
CA PHE A 22 -39.09 97.61 -11.40
C PHE A 22 -39.21 99.13 -11.58
N GLY A 23 -39.12 99.57 -12.85
CA GLY A 23 -39.85 100.73 -13.39
C GLY A 23 -39.11 101.55 -14.46
N GLY A 24 -39.68 101.65 -15.66
CA GLY A 24 -39.08 102.29 -16.86
C GLY A 24 -39.12 103.83 -16.93
N SER A 25 -38.54 104.36 -18.01
CA SER A 25 -38.08 105.75 -18.19
C SER A 25 -39.10 106.73 -18.81
N GLU A 26 -39.30 107.89 -18.18
CA GLU A 26 -39.83 109.13 -18.78
C GLU A 26 -38.73 110.22 -18.83
N LYS A 27 -38.70 111.03 -19.90
CA LYS A 27 -37.70 112.10 -20.08
C LYS A 27 -38.19 113.41 -19.42
N ILE A 28 -37.47 113.86 -18.38
CA ILE A 28 -37.72 115.09 -17.62
C ILE A 28 -37.16 116.33 -18.35
N LYS A 29 -37.86 117.48 -18.26
CA LYS A 29 -37.54 118.76 -18.91
C LYS A 29 -37.00 119.80 -17.90
N ASP A 30 -36.06 120.65 -18.32
CA ASP A 30 -35.38 121.66 -17.48
C ASP A 30 -36.35 122.76 -16.99
N THR A 31 -36.32 123.06 -15.69
CA THR A 31 -37.22 124.01 -15.01
C THR A 31 -36.74 125.46 -15.06
N ARG A 32 -35.51 125.70 -15.51
CA ARG A 32 -34.93 127.05 -15.54
C ARG A 32 -35.52 127.90 -16.67
N PRO A 33 -35.77 129.21 -16.46
CA PRO A 33 -36.37 130.08 -17.47
C PRO A 33 -35.32 130.55 -18.49
N LEU A 34 -34.76 129.60 -19.24
CA LEU A 34 -33.64 129.82 -20.17
C LEU A 34 -34.01 130.66 -21.40
N HIS A 35 -35.29 130.90 -21.66
CA HIS A 35 -35.74 131.76 -22.76
C HIS A 35 -35.96 133.23 -22.34
N ASP A 36 -35.82 133.55 -21.05
CA ASP A 36 -35.90 134.92 -20.54
C ASP A 36 -34.54 135.62 -20.66
N LYS A 37 -34.50 136.72 -21.42
CA LYS A 37 -33.28 137.50 -21.67
C LYS A 37 -32.74 138.18 -20.41
N SER A 38 -33.61 138.50 -19.44
CA SER A 38 -33.19 139.13 -18.17
C SER A 38 -32.43 138.14 -17.28
N PHE A 39 -32.93 136.90 -17.18
CA PHE A 39 -32.28 135.80 -16.48
C PHE A 39 -30.91 135.45 -17.08
N VAL A 40 -30.82 135.36 -18.40
CA VAL A 40 -29.55 135.09 -19.10
C VAL A 40 -28.51 136.18 -18.82
N GLN A 41 -28.91 137.45 -18.77
CA GLN A 41 -27.98 138.53 -18.41
C GLN A 41 -27.52 138.45 -16.94
N GLN A 42 -28.41 138.05 -16.03
CA GLN A 42 -28.05 137.86 -14.62
C GLN A 42 -27.04 136.72 -14.42
N CYS A 43 -27.23 135.59 -15.09
CA CYS A 43 -26.29 134.49 -15.04
C CYS A 43 -24.92 134.84 -15.67
N ILE A 44 -24.89 135.66 -16.73
CA ILE A 44 -23.62 136.16 -17.30
C ILE A 44 -22.86 137.02 -16.26
N ARG A 45 -23.57 137.88 -15.51
CA ARG A 45 -22.94 138.70 -14.48
C ARG A 45 -22.37 137.86 -13.33
N GLN A 46 -23.14 136.91 -12.81
CA GLN A 46 -22.68 136.04 -11.71
C GLN A 46 -21.52 135.14 -12.11
N LEU A 47 -21.52 134.62 -13.34
CA LEU A 47 -20.42 133.85 -13.90
C LEU A 47 -19.15 134.71 -13.99
N HIS A 48 -19.26 135.95 -14.46
CA HIS A 48 -18.12 136.86 -14.57
C HIS A 48 -17.53 137.22 -13.20
N GLU A 49 -18.38 137.45 -12.20
CA GLU A 49 -17.97 137.81 -10.84
C GLU A 49 -17.21 136.65 -10.16
N PHE A 50 -17.77 135.43 -10.16
CA PHE A 50 -17.12 134.24 -9.60
C PHE A 50 -15.77 133.93 -10.26
N LEU A 51 -15.69 134.05 -11.59
CA LEU A 51 -14.44 133.77 -12.31
C LEU A 51 -13.36 134.82 -12.03
N THR A 52 -13.75 136.05 -11.72
CA THR A 52 -12.78 137.09 -11.35
C THR A 52 -12.20 136.84 -9.95
N GLU A 53 -13.03 136.41 -9.00
CA GLU A 53 -12.62 136.09 -7.62
C GLU A 53 -11.69 134.87 -7.54
N GLN A 54 -11.90 133.85 -8.39
CA GLN A 54 -11.05 132.66 -8.46
C GLN A 54 -9.78 132.86 -9.32
N GLY A 55 -9.48 134.09 -9.78
CA GLY A 55 -8.25 134.42 -10.48
C GLY A 55 -8.24 134.17 -12.00
N PHE A 56 -9.40 134.19 -12.67
CA PHE A 56 -9.52 134.02 -14.13
C PHE A 56 -10.03 135.28 -14.87
N PRO A 57 -9.23 136.38 -14.92
CA PRO A 57 -9.67 137.68 -15.43
C PRO A 57 -9.68 137.81 -16.98
N GLY A 58 -9.23 136.78 -17.72
CA GLY A 58 -8.76 136.92 -19.10
C GLY A 58 -9.52 136.14 -20.18
N ILE A 59 -10.78 135.76 -19.98
CA ILE A 59 -11.59 135.06 -21.00
C ILE A 59 -12.34 135.98 -22.02
N PRO A 60 -12.01 137.26 -22.30
CA PRO A 60 -12.71 137.98 -23.37
C PRO A 60 -12.33 137.58 -24.81
N HIS A 61 -11.13 137.03 -25.07
CA HIS A 61 -10.63 136.88 -26.45
C HIS A 61 -10.59 135.45 -27.01
N CYS A 62 -10.67 134.42 -26.17
CA CYS A 62 -10.51 133.03 -26.62
C CYS A 62 -11.79 132.40 -27.22
N PHE A 63 -12.98 133.00 -27.02
CA PHE A 63 -14.20 132.54 -27.71
C PHE A 63 -14.28 133.00 -29.16
N TYR A 64 -13.40 133.91 -29.61
CA TYR A 64 -13.33 134.31 -31.01
C TYR A 64 -12.49 133.34 -31.86
N LYS A 65 -11.69 132.47 -31.23
CA LYS A 65 -10.95 131.37 -31.90
C LYS A 65 -11.29 129.97 -31.37
N CYS A 66 -12.35 129.81 -30.56
CA CYS A 66 -12.82 128.49 -30.14
C CYS A 66 -13.66 127.84 -31.25
N GLY A 67 -13.23 126.68 -31.74
CA GLY A 67 -13.80 125.92 -32.87
C GLY A 67 -15.20 125.33 -32.65
N LEU A 68 -16.00 125.87 -31.73
CA LEU A 68 -17.37 125.46 -31.48
C LEU A 68 -18.34 126.39 -32.19
N LYS A 69 -18.44 126.24 -33.51
CA LYS A 69 -19.29 127.06 -34.39
C LYS A 69 -20.80 127.06 -34.02
N SER A 70 -21.26 126.17 -33.13
CA SER A 70 -22.67 126.06 -32.72
C SER A 70 -23.05 126.69 -31.39
N LEU A 71 -22.11 127.10 -30.52
CA LEU A 71 -22.46 127.71 -29.23
C LEU A 71 -22.86 129.20 -29.32
N LYS A 72 -22.57 129.84 -30.45
CA LYS A 72 -22.97 131.24 -30.74
C LYS A 72 -24.40 131.33 -31.28
N SER A 73 -25.08 130.20 -31.42
CA SER A 73 -26.48 130.17 -31.80
C SER A 73 -27.33 130.78 -30.68
N PRO A 74 -28.20 131.76 -30.98
CA PRO A 74 -29.06 132.42 -29.99
C PRO A 74 -29.91 131.45 -29.15
N HIS A 75 -30.14 130.23 -29.63
CA HIS A 75 -30.99 129.23 -28.98
C HIS A 75 -30.24 128.29 -28.03
N THR A 76 -28.91 128.17 -28.15
CA THR A 76 -28.09 127.20 -27.39
C THR A 76 -27.36 127.84 -26.21
N TRP A 77 -27.02 129.13 -26.33
CA TRP A 77 -26.27 129.87 -25.32
C TRP A 77 -26.94 129.89 -23.93
N PRO A 78 -28.28 130.07 -23.82
CA PRO A 78 -28.91 130.06 -22.50
C PRO A 78 -28.79 128.73 -21.75
N GLN A 79 -28.83 127.60 -22.46
CA GLN A 79 -28.68 126.27 -21.86
C GLN A 79 -27.25 126.02 -21.37
N ALA A 80 -26.24 126.46 -22.14
CA ALA A 80 -24.84 126.39 -21.73
C ALA A 80 -24.57 127.24 -20.48
N LEU A 81 -25.16 128.43 -20.41
CA LEU A 81 -25.00 129.31 -19.27
C LEU A 81 -25.66 128.75 -17.99
N GLY A 82 -26.83 128.13 -18.11
CA GLY A 82 -27.45 127.42 -16.98
C GLY A 82 -26.55 126.32 -16.42
N ALA A 83 -25.89 125.54 -17.29
CA ALA A 83 -24.95 124.51 -16.85
C ALA A 83 -23.74 125.08 -16.10
N LEU A 84 -23.22 126.24 -16.53
CA LEU A 84 -22.07 126.90 -15.87
C LEU A 84 -22.42 127.40 -14.47
N MET A 85 -23.64 127.93 -14.26
CA MET A 85 -24.06 128.35 -12.92
C MET A 85 -24.21 127.16 -11.95
N TRP A 86 -24.71 126.03 -12.44
CA TRP A 86 -24.79 124.80 -11.63
C TRP A 86 -23.41 124.30 -11.19
N LEU A 87 -22.40 124.41 -12.05
CA LEU A 87 -21.01 124.05 -11.71
C LEU A 87 -20.44 124.93 -10.58
N ILE A 88 -20.76 126.22 -10.57
CA ILE A 88 -20.32 127.14 -9.52
C ILE A 88 -20.88 126.74 -8.15
N ASP A 89 -22.15 126.38 -8.08
CA ASP A 89 -22.79 125.96 -6.82
C ASP A 89 -22.27 124.61 -6.29
N ALA A 90 -21.85 123.71 -7.18
CA ALA A 90 -21.27 122.44 -6.80
C ALA A 90 -19.91 122.61 -6.10
N VAL A 91 -19.06 123.51 -6.62
CA VAL A 91 -17.73 123.79 -6.04
C VAL A 91 -17.84 124.36 -4.63
N LYS A 92 -18.77 125.31 -4.42
CA LYS A 92 -18.98 125.94 -3.10
C LYS A 92 -19.43 124.95 -2.01
N LYS A 93 -20.15 123.88 -2.37
CA LYS A 93 -20.58 122.85 -1.40
C LYS A 93 -19.47 121.85 -1.05
N GLN A 94 -18.51 121.64 -1.95
CA GLN A 94 -17.44 120.68 -1.75
C GLN A 94 -16.42 121.17 -0.71
N GLU A 95 -16.17 122.48 -0.62
CA GLU A 95 -15.18 123.07 0.28
C GLU A 95 -15.55 122.92 1.78
N LEU A 96 -16.85 122.91 2.11
CA LEU A 96 -17.36 122.69 3.46
C LEU A 96 -17.24 121.23 3.94
N LEU A 97 -17.16 120.25 3.04
CA LEU A 97 -17.10 118.82 3.39
C LEU A 97 -15.70 118.34 3.77
N PHE A 98 -14.64 119.03 3.34
CA PHE A 98 -13.26 118.62 3.64
C PHE A 98 -12.82 118.94 5.08
N SER A 99 -13.49 119.84 5.79
CA SER A 99 -13.09 120.25 7.15
C SER A 99 -13.50 119.26 8.24
N ASP A 100 -14.52 118.41 8.03
CA ASP A 100 -15.07 117.51 9.06
C ASP A 100 -14.34 116.16 9.16
N PHE A 101 -13.44 115.85 8.22
CA PHE A 101 -12.72 114.56 8.18
C PHE A 101 -11.39 114.54 8.94
N SER A 102 -10.95 115.66 9.54
CA SER A 102 -9.60 115.76 10.12
C SER A 102 -9.53 115.55 11.64
N GLY A 103 -10.62 115.13 12.31
CA GLY A 103 -10.62 114.98 13.76
C GLY A 103 -11.43 113.80 14.27
N ASP A 104 -10.73 112.79 14.77
CA ASP A 104 -11.17 111.78 15.75
C ASP A 104 -12.07 110.64 15.26
N SER A 105 -11.44 109.48 14.99
CA SER A 105 -12.09 108.17 14.96
C SER A 105 -11.36 107.25 15.95
N ASP A 106 -11.76 107.35 17.21
CA ASP A 106 -11.36 106.43 18.27
C ASP A 106 -12.10 105.08 18.07
N ASN A 107 -11.41 104.08 17.51
CA ASN A 107 -11.89 102.71 17.41
C ASN A 107 -10.80 101.74 17.91
N ILE A 108 -11.15 101.05 19.00
CA ILE A 108 -10.33 100.13 19.78
C ILE A 108 -10.27 98.77 19.05
N GLU A 109 -9.27 98.57 18.20
CA GLU A 109 -8.80 97.25 17.72
C GLU A 109 -7.26 97.31 17.66
N GLU A 110 -6.54 96.23 17.97
CA GLU A 110 -5.05 96.18 17.98
C GLU A 110 -4.39 96.21 16.58
N GLY A 111 -5.18 96.37 15.51
CA GLY A 111 -4.73 96.48 14.12
C GLY A 111 -4.60 97.91 13.55
N PRO A 112 -5.52 98.86 13.83
CA PRO A 112 -5.43 100.23 13.33
C PRO A 112 -4.16 100.98 13.73
N GLU A 113 -3.57 100.74 14.89
CA GLU A 113 -2.34 101.43 15.31
C GLU A 113 -1.11 100.96 14.53
N TYR A 114 -0.97 99.65 14.31
CA TYR A 114 0.05 99.11 13.40
C TYR A 114 -0.17 99.60 11.97
N ASN A 115 -1.41 99.56 11.48
CA ASN A 115 -1.74 99.99 10.12
C ASN A 115 -1.47 101.49 9.92
N LYS A 116 -1.80 102.33 10.90
CA LYS A 116 -1.46 103.76 10.88
C LYS A 116 0.05 103.96 10.85
N LEU A 117 0.79 103.29 11.75
CA LEU A 117 2.24 103.38 11.81
C LEU A 117 2.89 102.92 10.49
N PHE A 118 2.39 101.84 9.90
CA PHE A 118 2.84 101.30 8.62
C PHE A 118 2.49 102.22 7.45
N LEU A 119 1.29 102.80 7.42
CA LEU A 119 0.88 103.77 6.40
C LEU A 119 1.68 105.07 6.49
N ASP A 120 1.93 105.58 7.70
CA ASP A 120 2.76 106.77 7.92
C ASP A 120 4.21 106.53 7.43
N TYR A 121 4.81 105.39 7.82
CA TYR A 121 6.13 104.98 7.33
C TYR A 121 6.15 104.82 5.81
N THR A 122 5.14 104.16 5.23
CA THR A 122 5.05 103.96 3.77
C THR A 122 4.86 105.29 3.06
N ALA A 123 4.05 106.21 3.57
CA ALA A 123 3.83 107.53 2.98
C ALA A 123 5.11 108.38 3.00
N GLU A 124 5.85 108.35 4.12
CA GLU A 124 7.08 109.11 4.28
C GLU A 124 8.23 108.58 3.41
N THR A 125 8.44 107.26 3.41
CA THR A 125 9.42 106.59 2.54
C THR A 125 9.05 106.71 1.07
N TYR A 126 7.76 106.57 0.71
CA TYR A 126 7.30 106.76 -0.67
C TYR A 126 7.44 108.22 -1.15
N SER A 127 7.24 109.20 -0.26
CA SER A 127 7.49 110.61 -0.59
C SER A 127 8.98 110.88 -0.85
N LYS A 128 9.87 110.31 -0.03
CA LYS A 128 11.32 110.38 -0.21
C LYS A 128 11.77 109.62 -1.46
N PHE A 129 11.14 108.48 -1.76
CA PHE A 129 11.34 107.75 -3.00
C PHE A 129 10.96 108.56 -4.24
N MET A 130 9.81 109.26 -4.20
CA MET A 130 9.39 110.14 -5.28
C MET A 130 10.33 111.35 -5.49
N GLN A 131 11.19 111.65 -4.52
CA GLN A 131 12.25 112.66 -4.63
C GLN A 131 13.59 112.08 -5.12
N GLY A 132 13.65 110.76 -5.37
CA GLY A 132 14.81 110.06 -5.95
C GLY A 132 15.70 109.32 -4.95
N ASN A 133 15.30 109.21 -3.67
CA ASN A 133 16.03 108.43 -2.68
C ASN A 133 15.67 106.95 -2.77
N ASP A 134 16.64 106.05 -2.54
CA ASP A 134 16.46 104.58 -2.64
C ASP A 134 16.91 103.83 -1.37
N ILE A 135 17.29 104.56 -0.31
CA ILE A 135 17.74 104.02 0.98
C ILE A 135 16.97 104.73 2.10
N PHE A 136 16.42 103.94 3.04
CA PHE A 136 15.49 104.40 4.07
C PHE A 136 15.84 103.89 5.48
N GLU A 137 17.12 103.61 5.75
CA GLU A 137 17.57 102.98 7.00
C GLU A 137 17.15 103.76 8.26
N ASP A 138 17.17 105.09 8.22
CA ASP A 138 16.75 105.93 9.34
C ASP A 138 15.24 105.81 9.60
N GLU A 139 14.42 105.73 8.55
CA GLU A 139 12.98 105.50 8.66
C GLU A 139 12.67 104.07 9.11
N ASP A 140 13.45 103.09 8.65
CA ASP A 140 13.35 101.68 9.04
C ASP A 140 13.63 101.51 10.53
N ASP A 141 14.72 102.10 11.04
CA ASP A 141 15.08 102.04 12.46
C ASP A 141 14.04 102.75 13.33
N SER A 142 13.53 103.90 12.87
CA SER A 142 12.44 104.63 13.54
C SER A 142 11.15 103.79 13.57
N PHE A 143 10.79 103.17 12.46
CA PHE A 143 9.62 102.28 12.34
C PHE A 143 9.78 101.04 13.25
N LEU A 144 10.91 100.35 13.18
CA LEU A 144 11.22 99.19 14.02
C LEU A 144 11.22 99.54 15.51
N THR A 145 11.75 100.70 15.89
CA THR A 145 11.72 101.16 17.29
C THR A 145 10.30 101.41 17.78
N ARG A 146 9.45 102.04 16.94
CA ARG A 146 8.03 102.24 17.25
C ARG A 146 7.27 100.91 17.29
N LEU A 147 7.61 99.98 16.41
CA LEU A 147 7.04 98.64 16.35
C LEU A 147 7.38 97.82 17.61
N LYS A 148 8.65 97.82 18.03
CA LYS A 148 9.11 97.17 19.27
C LYS A 148 8.36 97.70 20.50
N LYS A 149 8.10 99.01 20.53
CA LYS A 149 7.28 99.62 21.59
C LYS A 149 5.82 99.19 21.51
N LEU A 150 5.22 99.18 20.31
CA LEU A 150 3.82 98.79 20.10
C LEU A 150 3.53 97.37 20.59
N TYR A 151 4.44 96.43 20.31
CA TYR A 151 4.29 95.02 20.73
C TYR A 151 4.93 94.71 22.09
N ASN A 152 5.36 95.73 22.84
CA ASN A 152 5.98 95.59 24.16
C ASN A 152 7.11 94.54 24.20
N VAL A 153 7.94 94.50 23.16
CA VAL A 153 9.04 93.51 23.08
C VAL A 153 10.16 93.93 24.02
N ASP A 154 10.36 93.12 25.07
CA ASP A 154 11.51 93.26 25.98
C ASP A 154 12.71 92.51 25.39
N ASP A 155 13.65 93.27 24.82
CA ASP A 155 14.88 92.73 24.22
C ASP A 155 15.71 91.92 25.24
N ALA A 156 15.67 92.28 26.54
CA ALA A 156 16.40 91.55 27.57
C ALA A 156 15.74 90.21 27.92
N LEU A 157 14.40 90.16 27.94
CA LEU A 157 13.65 88.92 28.12
C LEU A 157 13.82 87.97 26.93
N LEU A 158 13.81 88.51 25.70
CA LEU A 158 14.00 87.72 24.49
C LEU A 158 15.40 87.09 24.47
N ALA A 159 16.43 87.88 24.75
CA ALA A 159 17.81 87.37 24.86
C ALA A 159 17.94 86.32 25.99
N SER A 160 17.25 86.51 27.12
CA SER A 160 17.23 85.52 28.20
C SER A 160 16.55 84.21 27.78
N MET A 161 15.48 84.28 26.98
CA MET A 161 14.82 83.08 26.46
C MET A 161 15.67 82.35 25.42
N GLU A 162 16.36 83.08 24.55
CA GLU A 162 17.24 82.50 23.54
C GLU A 162 18.44 81.79 24.18
N GLU A 163 19.03 82.39 25.22
CA GLU A 163 20.07 81.77 26.03
C GLU A 163 19.57 80.49 26.72
N LYS A 164 18.36 80.52 27.31
CA LYS A 164 17.74 79.32 27.90
C LYS A 164 17.51 78.23 26.86
N TYR A 165 17.05 78.59 25.66
CA TYR A 165 16.85 77.65 24.57
C TYR A 165 18.15 76.99 24.13
N ARG A 166 19.23 77.78 24.00
CA ARG A 166 20.56 77.27 23.68
C ARG A 166 21.05 76.28 24.74
N ILE A 167 20.97 76.65 26.03
CA ILE A 167 21.35 75.77 27.15
C ILE A 167 20.55 74.46 27.12
N LEU A 168 19.24 74.55 26.88
CA LEU A 168 18.37 73.38 26.86
C LEU A 168 18.66 72.48 25.64
N SER A 169 18.93 73.07 24.48
CA SER A 169 19.29 72.35 23.26
C SER A 169 20.63 71.61 23.42
N ASP A 170 21.64 72.27 23.98
CA ASP A 170 22.95 71.66 24.27
C ASP A 170 22.82 70.51 25.28
N GLU A 171 21.96 70.68 26.29
CA GLU A 171 21.66 69.63 27.27
C GLU A 171 20.97 68.42 26.64
N VAL A 172 20.01 68.65 25.72
CA VAL A 172 19.35 67.58 24.96
C VAL A 172 20.35 66.83 24.09
N GLU A 173 21.22 67.53 23.34
CA GLU A 173 22.23 66.88 22.51
C GLU A 173 23.24 66.08 23.35
N ARG A 174 23.65 66.61 24.51
CA ARG A 174 24.49 65.88 25.47
C ARG A 174 23.80 64.61 25.97
N LEU A 175 22.54 64.70 26.40
CA LEU A 175 21.78 63.56 26.90
C LEU A 175 21.54 62.51 25.81
N GLU A 176 21.30 62.91 24.56
CA GLU A 176 21.17 61.99 23.42
C GLU A 176 22.49 61.27 23.10
N LYS A 177 23.63 61.95 23.25
CA LYS A 177 24.97 61.38 23.07
C LYS A 177 25.32 60.42 24.20
N ASP A 178 25.03 60.80 25.44
CA ASP A 178 25.19 59.94 26.63
C ASP A 178 24.26 58.72 26.59
N ASN A 179 23.05 58.85 26.02
CA ASN A 179 22.12 57.73 25.83
C ASN A 179 22.57 56.75 24.73
N LYS A 180 23.31 57.20 23.69
CA LYS A 180 23.92 56.33 22.67
C LYS A 180 25.12 55.55 23.20
N THR A 181 25.84 56.08 24.18
CA THR A 181 26.78 55.31 25.01
C THR A 181 26.00 54.67 26.14
N ASP A 182 25.31 53.57 25.86
CA ASP A 182 24.38 52.88 26.76
C ASP A 182 25.08 52.37 28.03
N ARG A 183 25.46 53.29 28.93
CA ARG A 183 26.13 53.03 30.21
C ARG A 183 25.30 52.10 31.06
N LEU A 184 23.99 52.17 30.92
CA LEU A 184 23.08 51.27 31.62
C LEU A 184 23.18 49.85 31.07
N MET A 185 23.20 49.63 29.75
CA MET A 185 23.42 48.30 29.18
C MET A 185 24.84 47.80 29.37
N THR A 186 25.87 48.65 29.29
CA THR A 186 27.24 48.22 29.61
C THR A 186 27.36 47.82 31.08
N THR A 187 26.82 48.62 32.00
CA THR A 187 26.76 48.27 33.44
C THR A 187 25.87 47.05 33.71
N ARG A 188 24.77 46.83 32.96
CA ARG A 188 23.96 45.60 33.07
C ARG A 188 24.72 44.38 32.57
N MET A 189 25.42 44.49 31.45
CA MET A 189 26.26 43.41 30.92
C MET A 189 27.42 43.09 31.87
N GLU A 190 28.07 44.11 32.44
CA GLU A 190 29.08 43.96 33.47
C GLU A 190 28.52 43.30 34.73
N LYS A 191 27.33 43.71 35.19
CA LYS A 191 26.64 43.09 36.32
C LYS A 191 26.37 41.59 36.05
N VAL A 192 25.91 41.23 34.86
CA VAL A 192 25.66 39.82 34.48
C VAL A 192 26.98 39.05 34.43
N LYS A 193 28.06 39.62 33.88
CA LYS A 193 29.39 39.00 33.89
C LYS A 193 29.89 38.78 35.32
N LEU A 194 29.82 39.79 36.17
CA LEU A 194 30.22 39.70 37.58
C LEU A 194 29.36 38.71 38.36
N GLN A 195 28.06 38.61 38.05
CA GLN A 195 27.17 37.62 38.66
C GLN A 195 27.53 36.18 38.24
N ALA A 196 27.88 35.98 36.96
CA ALA A 196 28.38 34.70 36.48
C ALA A 196 29.73 34.34 37.13
N ASP A 197 30.62 35.31 37.29
CA ASP A 197 31.91 35.09 37.95
C ASP A 197 31.75 34.86 39.45
N LEU A 198 30.81 35.52 40.13
CA LEU A 198 30.44 35.22 41.51
C LEU A 198 29.90 33.79 41.65
N GLN A 199 29.07 33.32 40.73
CA GLN A 199 28.60 31.92 40.73
C GLN A 199 29.76 30.94 40.52
N LYS A 200 30.70 31.23 39.62
CA LYS A 200 31.91 30.41 39.45
C LYS A 200 32.75 30.40 40.73
N LEU A 201 33.00 31.54 41.35
CA LEU A 201 33.74 31.64 42.60
C LEU A 201 33.05 30.90 43.74
N HIS A 202 31.71 30.98 43.82
CA HIS A 202 30.94 30.23 44.81
C HIS A 202 31.06 28.71 44.58
N SER A 203 30.98 28.26 43.33
CA SER A 203 31.16 26.85 42.98
C SER A 203 32.57 26.36 43.33
N TYR A 204 33.60 27.17 43.03
CA TYR A 204 34.99 26.87 43.36
C TYR A 204 35.22 26.82 44.86
N ARG A 205 34.67 27.78 45.62
CA ARG A 205 34.71 27.78 47.08
C ARG A 205 34.05 26.54 47.67
N SER A 206 32.88 26.15 47.15
CA SER A 206 32.19 24.93 47.58
C SER A 206 33.03 23.68 47.31
N SER A 207 33.72 23.62 46.15
CA SER A 207 34.66 22.54 45.85
C SER A 207 35.86 22.54 46.81
N LEU A 208 36.44 23.71 47.12
CA LEU A 208 37.52 23.83 48.09
C LEU A 208 37.10 23.43 49.49
N ASP A 209 35.92 23.85 49.95
CA ASP A 209 35.38 23.47 51.26
C ASP A 209 35.16 21.96 51.33
N SER A 210 34.65 21.33 50.26
CA SER A 210 34.52 19.87 50.18
C SER A 210 35.87 19.15 50.19
N PHE A 211 36.88 19.72 49.53
CA PHE A 211 38.23 19.16 49.50
C PHE A 211 38.91 19.29 50.86
N LYS A 212 38.75 20.45 51.52
CA LYS A 212 39.21 20.69 52.88
C LYS A 212 38.57 19.70 53.85
N ALA A 213 37.26 19.51 53.81
CA ALA A 213 36.57 18.55 54.66
C ALA A 213 37.08 17.11 54.46
N LYS A 214 37.36 16.72 53.21
CA LYS A 214 37.98 15.40 52.90
C LYS A 214 39.38 15.29 53.49
N LEU A 215 40.20 16.33 53.38
CA LEU A 215 41.54 16.34 53.97
C LEU A 215 41.48 16.29 55.50
N GLU A 216 40.56 17.01 56.12
CA GLU A 216 40.35 16.99 57.59
C GLU A 216 39.87 15.61 58.07
N SER A 217 38.96 14.95 57.33
CA SER A 217 38.57 13.56 57.60
C SER A 217 39.77 12.61 57.52
N ARG A 218 40.56 12.72 56.45
CA ARG A 218 41.77 11.90 56.24
C ARG A 218 42.81 12.13 57.33
N ASP A 219 43.01 13.39 57.75
CA ASP A 219 43.93 13.74 58.84
C ASP A 219 43.44 13.16 60.18
N SER A 220 42.14 13.18 60.45
CA SER A 220 41.56 12.53 61.64
C SER A 220 41.74 11.02 61.60
N GLU A 221 41.42 10.37 60.48
CA GLU A 221 41.61 8.91 60.29
C GLU A 221 43.08 8.52 60.50
N LEU A 222 44.01 9.28 59.91
CA LEU A 222 45.44 9.02 60.07
C LEU A 222 45.91 9.25 61.51
N LYS A 223 45.34 10.21 62.24
CA LYS A 223 45.63 10.41 63.67
C LYS A 223 45.13 9.24 64.51
N ASP A 224 43.91 8.76 64.25
CA ASP A 224 43.35 7.60 64.94
C ASP A 224 44.17 6.32 64.64
N GLU A 225 44.55 6.12 63.37
CA GLU A 225 45.48 5.05 62.97
C GLU A 225 46.84 5.18 63.64
N LEU A 226 47.37 6.40 63.78
CA LEU A 226 48.63 6.64 64.47
C LEU A 226 48.52 6.32 65.96
N GLU A 227 47.45 6.75 66.62
CA GLU A 227 47.19 6.48 68.04
C GLU A 227 47.03 4.98 68.30
N THR A 228 46.25 4.28 67.48
CA THR A 228 46.11 2.82 67.57
C THR A 228 47.44 2.09 67.36
N ASN A 229 48.25 2.52 66.39
CA ASN A 229 49.58 1.96 66.17
C ASN A 229 50.56 2.29 67.31
N LEU A 230 50.48 3.49 67.90
CA LEU A 230 51.29 3.86 69.06
C LEU A 230 50.93 3.00 70.28
N ASN A 231 49.64 2.78 70.53
CA ASN A 231 49.15 1.90 71.58
C ASN A 231 49.62 0.46 71.34
N LEU A 232 49.50 -0.05 70.11
CA LEU A 232 50.02 -1.37 69.75
C LEU A 232 51.53 -1.46 69.96
N LEU A 233 52.29 -0.45 69.53
CA LEU A 233 53.73 -0.41 69.73
C LEU A 233 54.09 -0.40 71.22
N GLU A 234 53.34 0.30 72.06
CA GLU A 234 53.54 0.31 73.50
C GLU A 234 53.25 -1.06 74.11
N THR A 235 52.16 -1.73 73.72
CA THR A 235 51.87 -3.10 74.16
C THR A 235 52.96 -4.09 73.73
N LEU A 236 53.44 -4.01 72.48
CA LEU A 236 54.52 -4.85 71.98
C LEU A 236 55.86 -4.55 72.67
N LYS A 237 56.14 -3.29 73.01
CA LYS A 237 57.32 -2.92 73.81
C LYS A 237 57.24 -3.52 75.20
N HIS A 238 56.06 -3.48 75.83
CA HIS A 238 55.82 -4.09 77.13
C HIS A 238 56.03 -5.60 77.07
N GLU A 239 55.40 -6.29 76.11
CA GLU A 239 55.58 -7.73 75.90
C GLU A 239 57.05 -8.08 75.60
N ARG A 240 57.74 -7.28 74.78
CA ARG A 240 59.19 -7.45 74.55
C ARG A 240 59.97 -7.30 75.85
N ASP A 241 59.69 -6.31 76.68
CA ASP A 241 60.39 -6.12 77.97
C ASP A 241 60.10 -7.26 78.94
N GLU A 242 58.86 -7.74 78.99
CA GLU A 242 58.48 -8.93 79.75
C GLU A 242 59.22 -10.18 79.26
N LEU A 243 59.26 -10.42 77.95
CA LEU A 243 59.99 -11.53 77.34
C LEU A 243 61.49 -11.39 77.53
N GLN A 244 62.05 -10.18 77.45
CA GLN A 244 63.46 -9.93 77.70
C GLN A 244 63.82 -10.15 79.17
N HIS A 245 62.97 -9.73 80.09
CA HIS A 245 63.11 -10.02 81.51
C HIS A 245 63.01 -11.54 81.77
N LEU A 246 62.05 -12.22 81.13
CA LEU A 246 61.92 -13.67 81.19
C LEU A 246 63.16 -14.37 80.63
N LEU A 247 63.70 -13.91 79.51
CA LEU A 247 64.91 -14.46 78.86
C LEU A 247 66.16 -14.22 79.71
N GLN A 248 66.31 -13.04 80.32
CA GLN A 248 67.42 -12.76 81.25
C GLN A 248 67.35 -13.63 82.51
N ASN A 249 66.14 -13.93 82.97
CA ASN A 249 65.90 -14.81 84.12
C ASN A 249 65.94 -16.29 83.75
N GLN A 250 65.68 -16.65 82.48
CA GLN A 250 65.83 -17.99 81.95
C GLN A 250 67.31 -18.31 81.75
N LYS A 251 67.82 -19.18 82.61
CA LYS A 251 69.17 -19.73 82.49
C LYS A 251 69.19 -20.84 81.45
N PHE A 252 69.03 -20.49 80.17
CA PHE A 252 69.29 -21.44 79.09
C PHE A 252 70.78 -21.60 78.89
N THR A 253 71.24 -22.84 78.92
CA THR A 253 72.62 -23.15 78.56
C THR A 253 72.74 -23.07 77.03
N PRO A 254 73.91 -22.75 76.44
CA PRO A 254 74.10 -22.83 74.98
C PRO A 254 73.60 -24.15 74.37
N ALA A 255 73.67 -25.26 75.12
CA ALA A 255 73.09 -26.56 74.76
C ALA A 255 71.55 -26.55 74.57
N ASP A 256 70.81 -25.76 75.35
CA ASP A 256 69.35 -25.63 75.22
C ASP A 256 68.98 -24.83 73.96
N VAL A 257 69.72 -23.75 73.67
CA VAL A 257 69.54 -22.96 72.45
C VAL A 257 69.85 -23.79 71.20
N GLU A 258 70.91 -24.61 71.25
CA GLU A 258 71.21 -25.55 70.18
C GLU A 258 70.14 -26.63 70.03
N ARG A 259 69.56 -27.13 71.14
CA ARG A 259 68.44 -28.09 71.10
C ARG A 259 67.21 -27.48 70.41
N ILE A 260 66.81 -26.27 70.81
CA ILE A 260 65.69 -25.54 70.20
C ILE A 260 65.94 -25.28 68.72
N ASN A 261 67.16 -24.90 68.32
CA ASN A 261 67.50 -24.69 66.92
C ASN A 261 67.55 -25.98 66.09
N ARG A 262 67.87 -27.13 66.71
CA ARG A 262 67.74 -28.45 66.07
C ARG A 262 66.26 -28.78 65.85
N GLU A 263 65.45 -28.68 66.90
CA GLU A 263 64.00 -28.93 66.83
C GLU A 263 63.30 -28.01 65.82
N LYS A 264 63.66 -26.71 65.78
CA LYS A 264 63.15 -25.77 64.79
C LYS A 264 63.46 -26.20 63.35
N ARG A 265 64.69 -26.68 63.08
CA ARG A 265 65.07 -27.17 61.75
C ARG A 265 64.32 -28.46 61.38
N GLU A 266 64.15 -29.37 62.34
CA GLU A 266 63.37 -30.60 62.15
C GLU A 266 61.88 -30.29 61.86
N LEU A 267 61.28 -29.36 62.59
CA LEU A 267 59.92 -28.88 62.34
C LEU A 267 59.81 -28.20 60.98
N GLN A 268 60.77 -27.36 60.60
CA GLN A 268 60.76 -26.68 59.30
C GLN A 268 60.93 -27.67 58.13
N GLN A 269 61.73 -28.72 58.31
CA GLN A 269 61.84 -29.82 57.36
C GLN A 269 60.52 -30.61 57.26
N THR A 270 59.86 -30.85 58.40
CA THR A 270 58.55 -31.53 58.46
C THR A 270 57.45 -30.72 57.79
N ILE A 271 57.42 -29.40 57.99
CA ILE A 271 56.49 -28.52 57.29
C ILE A 271 56.75 -28.58 55.78
N SER A 272 58.02 -28.49 55.38
CA SER A 272 58.37 -28.53 53.94
C SER A 272 57.97 -29.86 53.28
N SER A 273 58.14 -30.99 53.98
CA SER A 273 57.73 -32.30 53.47
C SER A 273 56.21 -32.46 53.43
N LEU A 274 55.49 -31.98 54.45
CA LEU A 274 54.02 -32.00 54.48
C LEU A 274 53.41 -31.10 53.41
N THR A 275 53.96 -29.90 53.20
CA THR A 275 53.52 -28.99 52.13
C THR A 275 53.68 -29.64 50.76
N LYS A 276 54.85 -30.25 50.49
CA LYS A 276 55.07 -30.97 49.23
C LYS A 276 54.10 -32.14 49.07
N SER A 277 53.88 -32.93 50.12
CA SER A 277 52.92 -34.03 50.10
C SER A 277 51.48 -33.55 49.85
N HIS A 278 51.12 -32.36 50.34
CA HIS A 278 49.82 -31.75 50.10
C HIS A 278 49.67 -31.29 48.64
N GLU A 279 50.69 -30.63 48.09
CA GLU A 279 50.73 -30.25 46.67
C GLU A 279 50.60 -31.46 45.75
N ASP A 280 51.35 -32.55 46.03
CA ASP A 280 51.27 -33.80 45.27
C ASP A 280 49.86 -34.44 45.36
N ALA A 281 49.22 -34.38 46.54
CA ALA A 281 47.86 -34.90 46.74
C ALA A 281 46.80 -34.04 46.01
N GLU A 282 46.94 -32.72 46.01
CA GLU A 282 46.06 -31.82 45.26
C GLU A 282 46.21 -32.02 43.75
N GLN A 283 47.44 -32.20 43.25
CA GLN A 283 47.66 -32.52 41.85
C GLN A 283 47.07 -33.89 41.49
N HIS A 284 47.20 -34.89 42.37
CA HIS A 284 46.57 -36.19 42.18
C HIS A 284 45.03 -36.07 42.14
N LYS A 285 44.43 -35.32 43.07
CA LYS A 285 42.99 -35.06 43.09
C LYS A 285 42.54 -34.40 41.79
N TRP A 286 43.25 -33.37 41.32
CA TRP A 286 42.91 -32.70 40.06
C TRP A 286 42.99 -33.66 38.86
N ASN A 287 44.02 -34.50 38.79
CA ASN A 287 44.14 -35.50 37.74
C ASN A 287 42.97 -36.51 37.76
N GLU A 288 42.55 -36.96 38.95
CA GLU A 288 41.39 -37.83 39.14
C GLU A 288 40.07 -37.13 38.76
N GLU A 289 39.89 -35.85 39.10
CA GLU A 289 38.72 -35.07 38.69
C GLU A 289 38.62 -34.94 37.17
N ILE A 290 39.76 -34.70 36.48
CA ILE A 290 39.82 -34.70 35.01
C ILE A 290 39.48 -36.09 34.46
N ALA A 291 40.02 -37.15 35.06
CA ALA A 291 39.74 -38.52 34.62
C ALA A 291 38.24 -38.87 34.78
N LEU A 292 37.65 -38.50 35.91
CA LEU A 292 36.22 -38.66 36.19
C LEU A 292 35.37 -37.87 35.19
N ALA A 293 35.72 -36.61 34.90
CA ALA A 293 35.02 -35.79 33.92
C ALA A 293 35.04 -36.43 32.52
N LYS A 294 36.20 -36.94 32.08
CA LYS A 294 36.33 -37.66 30.80
C LYS A 294 35.51 -38.94 30.75
N VAL A 295 35.45 -39.70 31.84
CA VAL A 295 34.62 -40.92 31.93
C VAL A 295 33.14 -40.57 31.91
N LYS A 296 32.73 -39.52 32.62
CA LYS A 296 31.35 -39.02 32.63
C LYS A 296 30.91 -38.58 31.24
N GLU A 297 31.72 -37.80 30.52
CA GLU A 297 31.44 -37.38 29.14
C GLU A 297 31.24 -38.60 28.21
N LYS A 298 32.14 -39.59 28.28
CA LYS A 298 31.99 -40.84 27.52
C LYS A 298 30.71 -41.60 27.86
N ALA A 299 30.32 -41.64 29.14
CA ALA A 299 29.09 -42.29 29.58
C ALA A 299 27.85 -41.53 29.07
N GLU A 300 27.86 -40.20 29.09
CA GLU A 300 26.78 -39.35 28.55
C GLU A 300 26.64 -39.51 27.04
N LEU A 301 27.75 -39.61 26.29
CA LEU A 301 27.71 -39.94 24.86
C LEU A 301 27.04 -41.29 24.60
N LYS A 302 27.39 -42.33 25.37
CA LYS A 302 26.72 -43.64 25.26
C LYS A 302 25.25 -43.62 25.66
N LEU A 303 24.89 -42.81 26.65
CA LEU A 303 23.50 -42.62 27.07
C LEU A 303 22.67 -41.95 25.97
N THR A 304 23.21 -40.90 25.34
CA THR A 304 22.53 -40.21 24.22
C THR A 304 22.39 -41.11 23.00
N GLU A 305 23.41 -41.91 22.66
CA GLU A 305 23.32 -42.94 21.61
C GLU A 305 22.22 -43.96 21.91
N TYR A 306 22.14 -44.45 23.15
CA TYR A 306 21.10 -45.37 23.59
C TYR A 306 19.70 -44.75 23.47
N HIS A 307 19.48 -43.54 23.99
CA HIS A 307 18.18 -42.86 23.88
C HIS A 307 17.80 -42.58 22.43
N LYS A 308 18.76 -42.23 21.57
CA LYS A 308 18.52 -42.05 20.13
C LYS A 308 18.04 -43.35 19.47
N LEU A 309 18.69 -44.48 19.76
CA LEU A 309 18.28 -45.80 19.27
C LEU A 309 16.91 -46.22 19.82
N ALA A 310 16.69 -46.04 21.12
CA ALA A 310 15.43 -46.39 21.78
C ALA A 310 14.24 -45.58 21.23
N ARG A 311 14.43 -44.29 20.92
CA ARG A 311 13.42 -43.47 20.22
C ARG A 311 13.16 -43.98 18.80
N LYS A 312 14.21 -44.33 18.03
CA LYS A 312 14.08 -44.90 16.68
C LYS A 312 13.30 -46.22 16.69
N LEU A 313 13.50 -47.04 17.72
CA LEU A 313 12.79 -48.30 17.95
C LEU A 313 11.41 -48.13 18.60
N LYS A 314 10.96 -46.89 18.85
CA LYS A 314 9.69 -46.59 19.55
C LYS A 314 9.56 -47.27 20.91
N LEU A 315 10.65 -47.29 21.70
CA LEU A 315 10.69 -47.81 23.07
C LEU A 315 10.58 -46.69 24.12
N ILE A 316 10.86 -45.44 23.75
CA ILE A 316 10.76 -44.26 24.62
C ILE A 316 9.96 -43.20 23.84
N PRO A 317 8.94 -42.55 24.43
CA PRO A 317 8.53 -42.60 25.85
C PRO A 317 7.76 -43.89 26.24
N LEU A 318 7.41 -44.06 27.52
CA LEU A 318 6.63 -45.18 28.07
C LEU A 318 5.37 -45.56 27.26
N SER A 319 4.75 -44.58 26.61
CA SER A 319 3.57 -44.72 25.78
C SER A 319 3.88 -45.12 24.32
N ALA A 320 5.14 -45.36 23.99
CA ALA A 320 5.54 -45.71 22.65
C ALA A 320 5.10 -47.13 22.29
N GLU A 321 4.78 -47.34 21.02
CA GLU A 321 4.15 -48.54 20.46
C GLU A 321 4.85 -49.84 20.89
N ASN A 322 6.18 -49.86 20.91
CA ASN A 322 6.98 -51.03 21.25
C ASN A 322 7.42 -51.04 22.73
N ALA A 323 7.05 -50.04 23.52
CA ALA A 323 7.44 -49.95 24.92
C ALA A 323 6.68 -50.95 25.80
N CYS A 324 5.50 -51.43 25.35
CA CYS A 324 4.66 -52.39 26.08
C CYS A 324 4.43 -52.00 27.55
N GLY A 325 4.32 -50.70 27.85
CA GLY A 325 4.13 -50.17 29.21
C GLY A 325 5.38 -50.18 30.10
N HIS A 326 6.57 -50.43 29.55
CA HIS A 326 7.83 -50.48 30.30
C HIS A 326 8.67 -49.22 30.11
N ASP A 327 9.29 -48.74 31.20
CA ASP A 327 10.25 -47.64 31.15
C ASP A 327 11.60 -48.15 30.62
N PHE A 328 11.99 -47.69 29.44
CA PHE A 328 13.31 -47.90 28.87
C PHE A 328 14.20 -46.65 28.98
N GLU A 329 13.73 -45.57 29.62
CA GLU A 329 14.52 -44.36 29.78
C GLU A 329 15.54 -44.49 30.93
N ILE A 330 16.83 -44.45 30.58
CA ILE A 330 17.90 -44.34 31.57
C ILE A 330 18.04 -42.85 31.95
N ARG A 331 17.76 -42.50 33.21
CA ARG A 331 17.90 -41.12 33.69
C ARG A 331 19.35 -40.87 34.17
N PRO A 332 20.02 -39.82 33.67
CA PRO A 332 21.35 -39.46 34.16
C PRO A 332 21.23 -38.81 35.55
N PHE A 333 21.82 -39.47 36.55
CA PHE A 333 22.19 -38.93 37.87
C PHE A 333 21.04 -38.70 38.87
N GLU A 334 21.02 -39.51 39.96
CA GLU A 334 20.61 -39.11 41.34
C GLU A 334 20.57 -40.28 42.35
N PHE A 335 20.67 -41.55 41.95
CA PHE A 335 20.48 -42.65 42.90
C PHE A 335 21.66 -43.63 42.95
N GLY A 336 22.03 -44.01 44.17
CA GLY A 336 23.20 -44.81 44.50
C GLY A 336 23.32 -46.14 43.74
N ASN A 337 24.55 -46.66 43.72
CA ASN A 337 25.00 -47.81 42.91
C ASN A 337 24.04 -49.02 42.87
N ALA A 338 23.31 -49.29 43.95
CA ALA A 338 22.36 -50.41 44.02
C ALA A 338 21.11 -50.23 43.14
N LEU A 339 20.54 -49.02 43.05
CA LEU A 339 19.34 -48.76 42.26
C LEU A 339 19.64 -48.77 40.75
N MET A 340 20.84 -48.30 40.38
CA MET A 340 21.36 -48.35 39.00
C MET A 340 21.51 -49.78 38.48
N VAL A 341 22.06 -50.70 39.30
CA VAL A 341 22.20 -52.12 38.94
C VAL A 341 20.84 -52.79 38.78
N GLN A 342 19.85 -52.43 39.61
CA GLN A 342 18.49 -52.95 39.51
C GLN A 342 17.76 -52.42 38.26
N GLN A 343 17.80 -51.11 37.99
CA GLN A 343 17.20 -50.51 36.79
C GLN A 343 17.81 -51.09 35.51
N LYS A 344 19.16 -51.20 35.45
CA LYS A 344 19.87 -51.84 34.33
C LYS A 344 19.42 -53.28 34.14
N SER A 345 19.38 -54.07 35.23
CA SER A 345 18.97 -55.47 35.17
C SER A 345 17.53 -55.61 34.68
N GLN A 346 16.62 -54.77 35.16
CA GLN A 346 15.21 -54.77 34.74
C GLN A 346 15.06 -54.39 33.27
N ILE A 347 15.71 -53.32 32.80
CA ILE A 347 15.71 -52.91 31.39
C ILE A 347 16.28 -54.05 30.52
N GLN A 348 17.40 -54.65 30.93
CA GLN A 348 18.05 -55.71 30.16
C GLN A 348 17.22 -56.99 30.09
N ILE A 349 16.55 -57.39 31.18
CA ILE A 349 15.64 -58.54 31.20
C ILE A 349 14.45 -58.28 30.26
N LYS A 350 13.85 -57.09 30.31
CA LYS A 350 12.72 -56.72 29.46
C LYS A 350 13.11 -56.66 27.98
N LEU A 351 14.27 -56.09 27.65
CA LEU A 351 14.80 -56.08 26.29
C LEU A 351 15.10 -57.49 25.79
N ARG A 352 15.70 -58.36 26.62
CA ARG A 352 15.93 -59.76 26.26
C ARG A 352 14.62 -60.51 26.00
N LYS A 353 13.60 -60.28 26.82
CA LYS A 353 12.27 -60.84 26.59
C LYS A 353 11.70 -60.36 25.26
N LEU A 354 11.74 -59.06 24.98
CA LEU A 354 11.25 -58.50 23.72
C LEU A 354 11.99 -59.10 22.50
N ILE A 355 13.31 -59.30 22.60
CA ILE A 355 14.09 -59.97 21.56
C ILE A 355 13.62 -61.41 21.37
N SER A 356 13.46 -62.18 22.45
CA SER A 356 12.96 -63.56 22.39
C SER A 356 11.56 -63.64 21.79
N ASP A 357 10.65 -62.75 22.17
CA ASP A 357 9.28 -62.69 21.65
C ASP A 357 9.29 -62.41 20.13
N VAL A 358 10.15 -61.49 19.67
CA VAL A 358 10.33 -61.19 18.24
C VAL A 358 10.97 -62.35 17.48
N GLU A 359 11.98 -63.02 18.05
CA GLU A 359 12.62 -64.20 17.46
C GLU A 359 11.65 -65.38 17.33
N GLU A 360 10.77 -65.57 18.32
CA GLU A 360 9.71 -66.59 18.29
C GLU A 360 8.69 -66.26 17.19
N GLU A 361 8.25 -65.01 17.07
CA GLU A 361 7.33 -64.58 16.01
C GLU A 361 7.95 -64.67 14.60
N ILE A 362 9.24 -64.35 14.44
CA ILE A 362 9.98 -64.56 13.20
C ILE A 362 10.01 -66.06 12.86
N SER A 363 10.31 -66.90 13.85
CA SER A 363 10.36 -68.35 13.67
C SER A 363 8.98 -68.91 13.30
N ARG A 364 7.91 -68.44 13.96
CA ARG A 364 6.52 -68.80 13.68
C ARG A 364 6.12 -68.40 12.26
N CYS A 365 6.43 -67.18 11.83
CA CYS A 365 6.18 -66.71 10.47
C CYS A 365 6.99 -67.51 9.43
N SER A 366 8.25 -67.82 9.73
CA SER A 366 9.10 -68.63 8.84
C SER A 366 8.55 -70.04 8.66
N ASN A 367 8.10 -70.69 9.73
CA ASN A 367 7.50 -72.02 9.67
C ASN A 367 6.17 -71.99 8.90
N MET A 368 5.33 -70.98 9.12
CA MET A 368 4.10 -70.79 8.37
C MET A 368 4.40 -70.59 6.87
N LYS A 369 5.42 -69.80 6.54
CA LYS A 369 5.87 -69.60 5.16
C LYS A 369 6.29 -70.92 4.52
N LEU A 370 7.14 -71.72 5.18
CA LEU A 370 7.58 -73.02 4.68
C LEU A 370 6.40 -73.97 4.42
N SER A 371 5.45 -74.05 5.36
CA SER A 371 4.25 -74.89 5.18
C SER A 371 3.37 -74.43 4.01
N LEU A 372 3.23 -73.13 3.79
CA LEU A 372 2.51 -72.60 2.62
C LEU A 372 3.27 -72.85 1.31
N GLU A 373 4.61 -72.78 1.32
CA GLU A 373 5.46 -73.13 0.18
C GLU A 373 5.30 -74.61 -0.18
N GLU A 374 5.38 -75.52 0.79
CA GLU A 374 5.14 -76.96 0.60
C GLU A 374 3.73 -77.24 0.04
N SER A 375 2.70 -76.57 0.57
CA SER A 375 1.34 -76.70 0.05
C SER A 375 1.22 -76.19 -1.39
N CYS A 376 1.90 -75.10 -1.74
CA CYS A 376 1.93 -74.58 -3.11
C CYS A 376 2.63 -75.58 -4.05
N GLU A 377 3.76 -76.15 -3.64
CA GLU A 377 4.48 -77.17 -4.40
C GLU A 377 3.62 -78.42 -4.63
N GLN A 378 2.90 -78.89 -3.60
CA GLN A 378 1.98 -80.02 -3.72
C GLN A 378 0.86 -79.74 -4.72
N VAL A 379 0.23 -78.56 -4.65
CA VAL A 379 -0.82 -78.17 -5.61
C VAL A 379 -0.25 -78.06 -7.02
N ASN A 380 0.95 -77.52 -7.19
CA ASN A 380 1.63 -77.46 -8.49
C ASN A 380 1.92 -78.86 -9.05
N SER A 381 2.36 -79.81 -8.24
CA SER A 381 2.53 -81.21 -8.66
C SER A 381 1.19 -81.79 -9.12
N ASN A 382 0.12 -81.61 -8.35
CA ASN A 382 -1.21 -82.09 -8.71
C ASN A 382 -1.71 -81.46 -10.02
N ILE A 383 -1.47 -80.17 -10.25
CA ILE A 383 -1.79 -79.49 -11.51
C ILE A 383 -0.99 -80.11 -12.66
N MET A 384 0.29 -80.40 -12.45
CA MET A 384 1.14 -81.01 -13.47
C MET A 384 0.65 -82.42 -13.84
N ASP A 385 0.30 -83.24 -12.85
CA ASP A 385 -0.26 -84.57 -13.06
C ASP A 385 -1.59 -84.50 -13.82
N LYS A 386 -2.52 -83.62 -13.41
CA LYS A 386 -3.79 -83.43 -14.13
C LYS A 386 -3.61 -82.86 -15.53
N SER A 387 -2.61 -82.01 -15.75
CA SER A 387 -2.24 -81.52 -17.08
C SER A 387 -1.77 -82.66 -17.98
N ASN A 388 -0.99 -83.60 -17.44
CA ASN A 388 -0.53 -84.79 -18.16
C ASN A 388 -1.70 -85.76 -18.45
N ASP A 389 -2.59 -86.01 -17.48
CA ASP A 389 -3.83 -86.77 -17.67
C ASP A 389 -4.66 -86.16 -18.82
N LEU A 390 -4.85 -84.83 -18.82
CA LEU A 390 -5.58 -84.12 -19.86
C LEU A 390 -4.91 -84.23 -21.22
N LYS A 391 -3.57 -84.16 -21.31
CA LYS A 391 -2.84 -84.39 -22.57
C LYS A 391 -3.06 -85.80 -23.08
N GLN A 392 -3.02 -86.80 -22.20
CA GLN A 392 -3.26 -88.20 -22.56
C GLN A 392 -4.69 -88.43 -23.04
N LEU A 393 -5.69 -87.87 -22.33
CA LEU A 393 -7.09 -87.95 -22.74
C LEU A 393 -7.33 -87.25 -24.09
N ARG A 394 -6.74 -86.07 -24.32
CA ARG A 394 -6.79 -85.38 -25.62
C ARG A 394 -6.21 -86.23 -26.73
N GLU A 395 -5.08 -86.91 -26.49
CA GLU A 395 -4.48 -87.81 -27.47
C GLU A 395 -5.32 -89.06 -27.73
N GLN A 396 -6.00 -89.60 -26.70
CA GLN A 396 -6.95 -90.70 -26.88
C GLN A 396 -8.16 -90.29 -27.71
N ILE A 397 -8.73 -89.11 -27.45
CA ILE A 397 -9.82 -88.53 -28.24
C ILE A 397 -9.36 -88.38 -29.69
N ARG A 398 -8.19 -87.78 -29.93
CA ARG A 398 -7.61 -87.61 -31.27
C ARG A 398 -7.50 -88.95 -32.02
N LYS A 399 -7.04 -90.01 -31.36
CA LYS A 399 -6.94 -91.36 -31.97
C LYS A 399 -8.30 -91.99 -32.26
N LEU A 400 -9.30 -91.75 -31.40
CA LEU A 400 -10.66 -92.22 -31.64
C LEU A 400 -11.30 -91.48 -32.82
N ASP A 401 -11.12 -90.17 -32.89
CA ASP A 401 -11.59 -89.35 -34.02
C ASP A 401 -10.95 -89.82 -35.33
N GLU A 402 -9.62 -90.04 -35.36
CA GLU A 402 -8.92 -90.58 -36.55
C GLU A 402 -9.43 -91.96 -36.97
N ARG A 403 -9.77 -92.83 -36.00
CA ARG A 403 -10.34 -94.15 -36.29
C ARG A 403 -11.75 -94.04 -36.82
N LEU A 404 -12.58 -93.19 -36.22
CA LEU A 404 -13.96 -92.97 -36.66
C LEU A 404 -14.00 -92.38 -38.06
N ASP A 405 -13.12 -91.43 -38.38
CA ASP A 405 -12.98 -90.88 -39.74
C ASP A 405 -12.57 -91.96 -40.74
N SER A 406 -11.67 -92.87 -40.36
CA SER A 406 -11.24 -93.99 -41.20
C SER A 406 -12.38 -94.98 -41.45
N GLU A 407 -13.10 -95.39 -40.40
CA GLU A 407 -14.27 -96.27 -40.48
C GLU A 407 -15.40 -95.62 -41.30
N MET A 408 -15.63 -94.31 -41.14
CA MET A 408 -16.59 -93.57 -41.97
C MET A 408 -16.20 -93.58 -43.46
N GLN A 409 -14.91 -93.38 -43.78
CA GLN A 409 -14.44 -93.45 -45.16
C GLN A 409 -14.55 -94.86 -45.75
N GLU A 410 -14.29 -95.89 -44.96
CA GLU A 410 -14.43 -97.29 -45.38
C GLU A 410 -15.90 -97.63 -45.63
N LEU A 411 -16.80 -97.32 -44.69
CA LEU A 411 -18.24 -97.49 -44.86
C LEU A 411 -18.78 -96.72 -46.08
N ALA A 412 -18.29 -95.50 -46.32
CA ALA A 412 -18.68 -94.73 -47.51
C ALA A 412 -18.21 -95.38 -48.82
N ARG A 413 -17.03 -96.02 -48.82
CA ARG A 413 -16.55 -96.80 -49.98
C ARG A 413 -17.34 -98.07 -50.17
N GLU A 414 -17.61 -98.80 -49.09
CA GLU A 414 -18.45 -100.00 -49.14
C GLU A 414 -19.86 -99.66 -49.63
N GLU A 415 -20.47 -98.58 -49.14
CA GLU A 415 -21.78 -98.12 -49.61
C GLU A 415 -21.75 -97.80 -51.12
N GLN A 416 -20.67 -97.18 -51.60
CA GLN A 416 -20.46 -96.94 -53.03
C GLN A 416 -20.32 -98.24 -53.82
N ASP A 417 -19.49 -99.19 -53.36
CA ASP A 417 -19.30 -100.50 -53.99
C ASP A 417 -20.62 -101.30 -54.02
N TRP A 418 -21.40 -101.29 -52.93
CA TRP A 418 -22.72 -101.90 -52.85
C TRP A 418 -23.73 -101.22 -53.80
N ALA A 419 -23.69 -99.89 -53.92
CA ALA A 419 -24.54 -99.16 -54.86
C ALA A 419 -24.22 -99.56 -56.31
N GLU A 420 -22.93 -99.67 -56.65
CA GLU A 420 -22.48 -100.14 -57.97
C GLU A 420 -22.87 -101.59 -58.24
N GLU A 421 -22.73 -102.48 -57.25
CA GLU A 421 -23.15 -103.89 -57.37
C GLU A 421 -24.68 -104.00 -57.51
N MET A 422 -25.45 -103.24 -56.72
CA MET A 422 -26.90 -103.20 -56.83
C MET A 422 -27.37 -102.66 -58.18
N GLU A 423 -26.72 -101.62 -58.72
CA GLU A 423 -27.01 -101.12 -60.06
C GLU A 423 -26.68 -102.17 -61.14
N SER A 424 -25.52 -102.84 -61.02
CA SER A 424 -25.14 -103.94 -61.92
C SER A 424 -26.14 -105.12 -61.86
N ALA A 425 -26.53 -105.53 -60.65
CA ALA A 425 -27.51 -106.59 -60.42
C ALA A 425 -28.90 -106.21 -60.95
N ASP A 426 -29.36 -104.97 -60.75
CA ASP A 426 -30.62 -104.48 -61.30
C ASP A 426 -30.58 -104.41 -62.84
N ASN A 427 -29.46 -104.00 -63.42
CA ASN A 427 -29.24 -104.03 -64.86
C ASN A 427 -29.28 -105.47 -65.40
N HIS A 428 -28.67 -106.44 -64.69
CA HIS A 428 -28.74 -107.85 -65.04
C HIS A 428 -30.16 -108.41 -64.93
N ARG A 429 -30.88 -108.08 -63.85
CA ARG A 429 -32.29 -108.43 -63.64
C ARG A 429 -33.15 -107.89 -64.78
N LYS A 430 -33.00 -106.62 -65.16
CA LYS A 430 -33.69 -106.00 -66.30
C LYS A 430 -33.40 -106.71 -67.62
N LEU A 431 -32.16 -107.15 -67.84
CA LEU A 431 -31.78 -107.90 -69.05
C LEU A 431 -32.43 -109.29 -69.08
N LEU A 432 -32.43 -110.01 -67.96
CA LEU A 432 -33.10 -111.30 -67.82
C LEU A 432 -34.61 -111.16 -67.99
N GLU A 433 -35.23 -110.15 -67.37
CA GLU A 433 -36.66 -109.85 -67.52
C GLU A 433 -37.02 -109.60 -69.00
N LYS A 434 -36.20 -108.84 -69.74
CA LYS A 434 -36.35 -108.69 -71.20
C LYS A 434 -36.25 -110.03 -71.95
N LYS A 435 -35.27 -110.89 -71.60
CA LYS A 435 -35.10 -112.20 -72.23
C LYS A 435 -36.27 -113.14 -71.93
N VAL A 436 -36.75 -113.17 -70.69
CA VAL A 436 -37.89 -114.00 -70.27
C VAL A 436 -39.16 -113.51 -70.97
N ASN A 437 -39.39 -112.20 -71.02
CA ASN A 437 -40.54 -111.65 -71.75
C ASN A 437 -40.47 -111.98 -73.24
N PHE A 438 -39.28 -111.86 -73.86
CA PHE A 438 -39.10 -112.26 -75.26
C PHE A 438 -39.36 -113.76 -75.48
N GLY A 439 -38.81 -114.62 -74.62
CA GLY A 439 -39.05 -116.07 -74.69
C GLY A 439 -40.51 -116.44 -74.40
N TYR A 440 -41.16 -115.73 -73.48
CA TYR A 440 -42.59 -115.87 -73.21
C TYR A 440 -43.42 -115.51 -74.44
N ASP A 441 -43.13 -114.36 -75.06
CA ASP A 441 -43.79 -113.93 -76.30
C ASP A 441 -43.57 -114.95 -77.43
N GLU A 442 -42.35 -115.49 -77.56
CA GLU A 442 -42.02 -116.52 -78.54
C GLU A 442 -42.78 -117.83 -78.31
N VAL A 443 -42.82 -118.33 -77.06
CA VAL A 443 -43.58 -119.55 -76.72
C VAL A 443 -45.09 -119.32 -76.89
N VAL A 444 -45.60 -118.14 -76.56
CA VAL A 444 -47.01 -117.78 -76.80
C VAL A 444 -47.30 -117.78 -78.30
N GLN A 445 -46.39 -117.26 -79.13
CA GLN A 445 -46.52 -117.33 -80.59
C GLN A 445 -46.47 -118.77 -81.11
N GLN A 446 -45.54 -119.59 -80.62
CA GLN A 446 -45.43 -121.00 -80.99
C GLN A 446 -46.66 -121.81 -80.57
N LEU A 447 -47.20 -121.57 -79.37
CA LEU A 447 -48.44 -122.18 -78.89
C LEU A 447 -49.62 -121.81 -79.80
N LYS A 448 -49.71 -120.53 -80.20
CA LYS A 448 -50.74 -120.05 -81.11
C LYS A 448 -50.61 -120.72 -82.49
N ALA A 449 -49.39 -120.89 -83.00
CA ALA A 449 -49.12 -121.62 -84.24
C ALA A 449 -49.46 -123.12 -84.13
N ALA A 450 -49.09 -123.77 -83.02
CA ALA A 450 -49.39 -125.18 -82.77
C ALA A 450 -50.91 -125.43 -82.63
N GLN A 451 -51.64 -124.52 -81.97
CA GLN A 451 -53.10 -124.57 -81.90
C GLN A 451 -53.74 -124.46 -83.29
N GLN A 452 -53.22 -123.59 -84.17
CA GLN A 452 -53.69 -123.50 -85.55
C GLN A 452 -53.42 -124.79 -86.35
N GLN A 453 -52.24 -125.38 -86.19
CA GLN A 453 -51.88 -126.65 -86.83
C GLN A 453 -52.76 -127.82 -86.34
N TYR A 454 -53.04 -127.89 -85.04
CA TYR A 454 -53.96 -128.88 -84.48
C TYR A 454 -55.36 -128.75 -85.09
N HIS A 455 -55.87 -127.52 -85.26
CA HIS A 455 -57.17 -127.28 -85.88
C HIS A 455 -57.22 -127.75 -87.34
N LEU A 456 -56.14 -127.55 -88.10
CA LEU A 456 -56.00 -128.03 -89.48
C LEU A 456 -56.03 -129.57 -89.55
N VAL A 457 -55.22 -130.26 -88.74
CA VAL A 457 -55.16 -131.73 -88.72
C VAL A 457 -56.49 -132.35 -88.30
N LEU A 458 -57.20 -131.74 -87.34
CA LEU A 458 -58.51 -132.18 -86.89
C LEU A 458 -59.55 -132.09 -88.03
N GLN A 459 -59.43 -131.08 -88.89
CA GLN A 459 -60.28 -130.91 -90.06
C GLN A 459 -59.96 -132.00 -91.11
N GLU A 460 -58.68 -132.19 -91.45
CA GLU A 460 -58.24 -133.23 -92.39
C GLU A 460 -58.65 -134.65 -91.95
N THR A 461 -58.45 -135.02 -90.68
CA THR A 461 -58.86 -136.35 -90.17
C THR A 461 -60.38 -136.55 -90.15
N ASN A 462 -61.16 -135.48 -90.04
CA ASN A 462 -62.61 -135.56 -90.23
C ASN A 462 -63.00 -135.78 -91.69
N GLU A 463 -62.33 -135.11 -92.62
CA GLU A 463 -62.48 -135.32 -94.06
C GLU A 463 -62.10 -136.77 -94.45
N GLU A 464 -60.98 -137.28 -93.96
CA GLU A 464 -60.49 -138.64 -94.20
C GLU A 464 -61.41 -139.72 -93.62
N ARG A 465 -61.93 -139.53 -92.40
CA ARG A 465 -62.96 -140.45 -91.86
C ARG A 465 -64.20 -140.50 -92.73
N ARG A 466 -64.58 -139.37 -93.34
CA ARG A 466 -65.73 -139.29 -94.25
C ARG A 466 -65.49 -140.06 -95.55
N THR A 467 -64.28 -139.99 -96.11
CA THR A 467 -63.91 -140.75 -97.32
C THR A 467 -63.81 -142.24 -97.06
N VAL A 468 -63.22 -142.68 -95.94
CA VAL A 468 -63.16 -144.10 -95.55
C VAL A 468 -64.56 -144.67 -95.34
N ALA A 469 -65.45 -143.94 -94.67
CA ALA A 469 -66.85 -144.37 -94.47
C ALA A 469 -67.60 -144.56 -95.80
N ASN A 470 -67.39 -143.67 -96.78
CA ASN A 470 -67.98 -143.79 -98.11
C ASN A 470 -67.44 -145.00 -98.89
N ASN A 471 -66.14 -145.29 -98.78
CA ASN A 471 -65.53 -146.45 -99.44
C ASN A 471 -66.02 -147.78 -98.85
N LEU A 472 -66.21 -147.85 -97.52
CA LEU A 472 -66.74 -149.05 -96.86
C LEU A 472 -68.17 -149.38 -97.33
N ALA A 473 -69.00 -148.35 -97.54
CA ALA A 473 -70.37 -148.52 -98.03
C ALA A 473 -70.42 -149.09 -99.47
N SER A 474 -69.48 -148.72 -100.35
CA SER A 474 -69.45 -149.23 -101.73
C SER A 474 -69.06 -150.72 -101.80
N VAL A 475 -68.13 -151.16 -100.94
CA VAL A 475 -67.70 -152.57 -100.86
C VAL A 475 -68.86 -153.48 -100.40
N PHE A 476 -69.62 -153.06 -99.37
CA PHE A 476 -70.77 -153.84 -98.90
C PHE A 476 -71.88 -153.95 -99.95
N THR A 477 -72.10 -152.91 -100.76
CA THR A 477 -73.09 -152.92 -101.84
C THR A 477 -72.69 -153.90 -102.96
N THR A 478 -71.39 -153.99 -103.24
CA THR A 478 -70.85 -154.90 -104.28
C THR A 478 -70.95 -156.37 -103.84
N ALA A 479 -70.68 -156.66 -102.57
CA ALA A 479 -70.80 -158.01 -102.01
C ALA A 479 -72.26 -158.51 -101.96
N ALA A 480 -73.23 -157.63 -101.67
CA ALA A 480 -74.65 -157.96 -101.64
C ALA A 480 -75.19 -158.36 -103.03
N ASN A 481 -74.73 -157.68 -104.09
CA ASN A 481 -75.16 -157.99 -105.47
C ASN A 481 -74.63 -159.34 -105.97
N HIS A 482 -73.43 -159.75 -105.54
CA HIS A 482 -72.83 -161.03 -105.95
C HIS A 482 -73.52 -162.24 -105.29
N LEU A 483 -74.00 -162.08 -104.05
CA LEU A 483 -74.77 -163.09 -103.32
C LEU A 483 -76.16 -163.32 -103.95
N SER A 484 -76.80 -162.25 -104.42
CA SER A 484 -78.14 -162.33 -105.04
C SER A 484 -78.16 -163.08 -106.38
N ILE A 485 -77.05 -163.13 -107.12
CA ILE A 485 -76.95 -163.81 -108.42
C ILE A 485 -76.75 -165.33 -108.25
N THR A 486 -76.08 -165.74 -107.18
CA THR A 486 -75.75 -167.15 -106.90
C THR A 486 -76.94 -167.93 -106.32
N GLU A 487 -77.90 -167.27 -105.67
CA GLU A 487 -79.14 -167.90 -105.18
C GLU A 487 -80.16 -168.19 -106.30
N VAL A 488 -80.17 -167.45 -107.41
CA VAL A 488 -81.18 -167.59 -108.48
C VAL A 488 -80.92 -168.78 -109.41
N THR A 489 -79.66 -169.19 -109.63
CA THR A 489 -79.34 -170.27 -110.58
C THR A 489 -79.50 -171.68 -110.00
N LEU A 490 -79.45 -171.84 -108.68
CA LEU A 490 -79.59 -173.13 -108.01
C LEU A 490 -81.05 -173.61 -107.85
N LEU A 491 -82.03 -172.73 -108.05
CA LEU A 491 -83.46 -173.04 -107.85
C LEU A 491 -84.21 -173.52 -109.11
N PHE A 492 -83.67 -173.41 -110.33
CA PHE A 492 -84.50 -173.60 -111.54
C PHE A 492 -84.48 -175.00 -112.21
N VAL A 493 -83.60 -175.95 -111.89
CA VAL A 493 -83.59 -177.27 -112.60
C VAL A 493 -83.89 -178.49 -111.69
N ARG A 494 -84.06 -178.28 -110.38
CA ARG A 494 -84.38 -179.37 -109.41
C ARG A 494 -85.85 -179.88 -109.47
N ASN A 495 -86.75 -179.28 -110.25
CA ASN A 495 -88.16 -179.68 -110.31
C ASN A 495 -88.62 -179.94 -111.76
N HIS A 496 -88.58 -181.20 -112.24
CA HIS A 496 -89.70 -181.91 -112.93
C HIS A 496 -89.25 -183.29 -113.48
N SER A 497 -89.40 -184.32 -112.64
CA SER A 497 -89.74 -185.69 -113.02
C SER A 497 -90.90 -186.12 -112.12
N LYS A 498 -92.14 -185.94 -112.62
CA LYS A 498 -93.37 -186.74 -112.38
C LYS A 498 -94.55 -186.08 -113.13
N ASN A 499 -95.01 -186.81 -114.16
CA ASN A 499 -96.07 -186.54 -115.16
C ASN A 499 -95.78 -185.50 -116.24
#